data_AF-A0A662WGR3-F1
#
_entry.id   AF-A0A662WGR3-F1
#
_cell.length_a   1.000
_cell.length_b   1.000
_cell.length_c   1.000
_cell.angle_alpha   90.00
_cell.angle_beta   90.00
_cell.angle_gamma   90.00
#
_symmetry.space_group_name_H-M   'P 1'
#
loop_
_entity.id
_entity.type
_entity.pdbx_description
1 polymer ?
#
loop_
_entity_poly.entity_id
_entity_poly.type
_entity_poly.pdbx_seq_one_letter_code
_entity_poly.pdbx_strand_id
1 'polypeptide(L)'
;LGPTKQLISKLLNYNGYINIFVGTLITFAVHSSTVVTSTLTPMAGLGVISLEQVYPLVIGANLGTTGTALLASLVTGKSDSVAIALVHFWFNVFGIVLFYPIPITRKPILSWARSLAFFSASWSLTAVLFLVVLFLVAPGILLGLVYMCTADSVVAQAFGWIIAAVVVLALLAIGFWYVKKGGREMWYGFLEKKRLEREAREAAKEANNETSQIHDAV
;
A
#
# COMPACT_ATOMS: atom_id res chain seq x y z
N LEU A 1 5.39 11.76 27.46
CA LEU A 1 5.81 10.80 26.40
C LEU A 1 6.34 9.55 27.10
N GLY A 2 5.61 8.42 27.03
CA GLY A 2 5.88 7.27 27.90
C GLY A 2 7.18 6.50 27.60
N PRO A 3 7.69 5.70 28.57
CA PRO A 3 8.93 4.91 28.44
C PRO A 3 8.95 3.98 27.21
N THR A 4 7.80 3.40 26.88
CA THR A 4 7.63 2.49 25.74
C THR A 4 7.93 3.17 24.40
N LYS A 5 7.54 4.43 24.24
CA LYS A 5 7.81 5.20 23.02
C LYS A 5 9.32 5.42 22.83
N GLN A 6 10.02 5.71 23.93
CA GLN A 6 11.47 5.92 23.91
C GLN A 6 12.25 4.63 23.66
N LEU A 7 11.78 3.50 24.18
CA LEU A 7 12.40 2.20 23.93
C LEU A 7 12.24 1.77 22.46
N ILE A 8 11.01 1.86 21.92
CA ILE A 8 10.71 1.52 20.52
C ILE A 8 11.49 2.43 19.58
N SER A 9 11.51 3.74 19.85
CA SER A 9 12.28 4.66 19.01
C SER A 9 13.77 4.35 19.07
N LYS A 10 14.34 4.05 20.24
CA LYS A 10 15.77 3.75 20.38
C LYS A 10 16.19 2.41 19.74
N LEU A 11 15.34 1.39 19.78
CA LEU A 11 15.58 0.10 19.11
C LEU A 11 15.51 0.21 17.59
N LEU A 12 14.61 1.04 17.06
CA LEU A 12 14.36 1.20 15.62
C LEU A 12 15.18 2.32 14.97
N ASN A 13 15.94 3.07 15.76
CA ASN A 13 16.68 4.24 15.30
C ASN A 13 18.14 3.87 15.12
N TYR A 14 18.47 3.41 13.90
CA TYR A 14 19.71 3.72 13.16
C TYR A 14 19.93 2.78 11.97
N ASN A 15 19.28 1.62 11.95
CA ASN A 15 19.64 0.59 10.98
C ASN A 15 18.40 -0.10 10.39
N GLY A 16 18.11 0.24 9.13
CA GLY A 16 17.00 -0.34 8.38
C GLY A 16 17.06 -1.87 8.29
N TYR A 17 18.25 -2.47 8.34
CA TYR A 17 18.42 -3.92 8.38
C TYR A 17 17.98 -4.54 9.71
N ILE A 18 18.20 -3.84 10.84
CA ILE A 18 17.68 -4.27 12.15
C ILE A 18 16.15 -4.24 12.13
N ASN A 19 15.56 -3.21 11.53
CA ASN A 19 14.11 -3.09 11.42
C ASN A 19 13.51 -4.23 10.57
N ILE A 20 14.19 -4.68 9.51
CA ILE A 20 13.80 -5.89 8.76
C ILE A 20 13.82 -7.11 9.68
N PHE A 21 14.92 -7.34 10.39
CA PHE A 21 15.04 -8.49 11.29
C PHE A 21 13.98 -8.48 12.41
N VAL A 22 13.74 -7.32 13.01
CA VAL A 22 12.69 -7.14 14.03
C VAL A 22 11.32 -7.43 13.46
N GLY A 23 11.00 -6.91 12.25
CA GLY A 23 9.74 -7.21 11.58
C GLY A 23 9.55 -8.70 11.32
N THR A 24 10.59 -9.38 10.85
CA THR A 24 10.59 -10.84 10.65
C THR A 24 10.32 -11.58 11.95
N LEU A 25 11.03 -11.24 13.03
CA LEU A 25 10.88 -11.91 14.32
C LEU A 25 9.50 -11.70 14.93
N ILE A 26 8.96 -10.47 14.89
CA ILE A 26 7.62 -10.18 15.41
C ILE A 26 6.58 -10.97 14.63
N THR A 27 6.65 -10.99 13.29
CA THR A 27 5.70 -11.77 12.49
C THR A 27 5.85 -13.26 12.74
N PHE A 28 7.06 -13.77 12.92
CA PHE A 28 7.30 -15.17 13.24
C PHE A 28 6.70 -15.56 14.60
N ALA A 29 6.82 -14.68 15.61
CA ALA A 29 6.21 -14.89 16.92
C ALA A 29 4.68 -14.86 16.85
N VAL A 30 4.11 -13.89 16.14
CA VAL A 30 2.66 -13.67 16.06
C VAL A 30 1.98 -14.55 14.99
N HIS A 31 2.75 -15.14 14.07
CA HIS A 31 2.26 -15.89 12.90
C HIS A 31 1.30 -15.12 11.97
N SER A 32 1.22 -13.79 12.07
CA SER A 32 0.34 -12.97 11.25
C SER A 32 0.99 -11.63 10.91
N SER A 33 1.34 -11.44 9.64
CA SER A 33 1.85 -10.16 9.15
C SER A 33 0.78 -9.08 9.15
N THR A 34 -0.49 -9.42 8.95
CA THR A 34 -1.62 -8.48 9.03
C THR A 34 -1.75 -7.85 10.41
N VAL A 35 -1.53 -8.61 11.49
CA VAL A 35 -1.54 -8.07 12.86
C VAL A 35 -0.38 -7.09 13.08
N VAL A 36 0.80 -7.39 12.54
CA VAL A 36 1.96 -6.50 12.61
C VAL A 36 1.70 -5.21 11.84
N THR A 37 1.26 -5.30 10.59
CA THR A 37 1.01 -4.12 9.75
C THR A 37 -0.17 -3.28 10.24
N SER A 38 -1.24 -3.89 10.76
CA SER A 38 -2.39 -3.18 11.32
C SER A 38 -2.03 -2.44 12.62
N THR A 39 -1.06 -2.94 13.38
CA THR A 39 -0.55 -2.26 14.59
C THR A 39 0.39 -1.10 14.23
N LEU A 40 1.26 -1.29 13.23
CA LEU A 40 2.19 -0.24 12.78
C LEU A 40 1.49 0.95 12.12
N THR A 41 0.39 0.71 11.41
CA THR A 41 -0.37 1.75 10.68
C THR A 41 -0.84 2.91 11.57
N PRO A 42 -1.59 2.69 12.68
CA PRO A 42 -1.98 3.77 13.59
C PRO A 42 -0.79 4.38 14.31
N MET A 43 0.26 3.60 14.63
CA MET A 43 1.48 4.14 15.25
C MET A 43 2.20 5.12 14.32
N ALA A 44 2.19 4.86 13.00
CA ALA A 44 2.68 5.78 11.99
C ALA A 44 1.80 7.03 11.90
N GLY A 45 0.48 6.87 11.93
CA GLY A 45 -0.48 7.98 11.93
C GLY A 45 -0.35 8.89 13.15
N LEU A 46 -0.01 8.33 14.32
CA LEU A 46 0.24 9.07 15.57
C LEU A 46 1.67 9.66 15.66
N GLY A 47 2.52 9.47 14.64
CA GLY A 47 3.91 9.93 14.65
C GLY A 47 4.77 9.24 15.73
N VAL A 48 4.42 8.02 16.12
CA VAL A 48 5.21 7.21 17.06
C VAL A 48 6.40 6.56 16.35
N ILE A 49 6.18 6.11 15.11
CA ILE A 49 7.17 5.50 14.24
C ILE A 49 7.13 6.26 12.91
N SER A 50 8.27 6.56 12.32
CA SER A 50 8.32 7.26 11.03
C SER A 50 8.08 6.30 9.85
N LEU A 51 7.69 6.81 8.69
CA LEU A 51 7.46 5.98 7.50
C LEU A 51 8.73 5.23 7.04
N GLU A 52 9.90 5.84 7.26
CA GLU A 52 11.22 5.26 6.99
C GLU A 52 11.54 4.08 7.91
N GLN A 53 10.95 4.05 9.11
CA GLN A 53 11.06 2.93 10.04
C GLN A 53 10.00 1.85 9.75
N VAL A 54 8.78 2.24 9.40
CA VAL A 54 7.69 1.31 9.04
C VAL A 54 8.06 0.50 7.79
N TYR A 55 8.63 1.15 6.78
CA TYR A 55 8.98 0.50 5.51
C TYR A 55 9.82 -0.79 5.67
N PRO A 56 11.00 -0.77 6.33
CA PRO A 56 11.76 -1.99 6.58
C PRO A 56 11.07 -2.98 7.53
N LEU A 57 10.26 -2.51 8.50
CA LEU A 57 9.49 -3.41 9.37
C LEU A 57 8.47 -4.23 8.58
N VAL A 58 7.78 -3.60 7.62
CA VAL A 58 6.81 -4.28 6.74
C VAL A 58 7.53 -5.27 5.81
N ILE A 59 8.69 -4.90 5.26
CA ILE A 59 9.53 -5.84 4.50
C ILE A 59 9.90 -7.06 5.35
N GLY A 60 10.34 -6.82 6.58
CA GLY A 60 10.63 -7.86 7.56
C GLY A 60 9.43 -8.75 7.84
N ALA A 61 8.25 -8.17 8.04
CA ALA A 61 7.02 -8.90 8.29
C ALA A 61 6.66 -9.85 7.13
N ASN A 62 6.82 -9.40 5.88
CA ASN A 62 6.59 -10.24 4.70
C ASN A 62 7.57 -11.43 4.65
N LEU A 63 8.85 -11.20 4.97
CA LEU A 63 9.84 -12.28 5.10
C LEU A 63 9.43 -13.25 6.21
N GLY A 64 8.93 -12.74 7.35
CA GLY A 64 8.42 -13.54 8.46
C GLY A 64 7.31 -14.49 8.03
N THR A 65 6.34 -14.03 7.23
CA THR A 65 5.26 -14.88 6.69
C THR A 65 5.78 -16.03 5.83
N THR A 66 6.82 -15.79 5.02
CA THR A 66 7.44 -16.88 4.25
C THR A 66 8.20 -17.87 5.13
N GLY A 67 8.79 -17.41 6.23
CA GLY A 67 9.42 -18.26 7.24
C GLY A 67 8.40 -19.14 7.96
N THR A 68 7.24 -18.61 8.34
CA THR A 68 6.16 -19.41 8.95
C THR A 68 5.58 -20.42 7.97
N ALA A 69 5.43 -20.05 6.69
CA ALA A 69 5.00 -20.97 5.64
C ALA A 69 6.01 -22.11 5.42
N LEU A 70 7.31 -21.82 5.51
CA LEU A 70 8.37 -22.83 5.43
C LEU A 70 8.34 -23.80 6.61
N LEU A 71 8.16 -23.30 7.84
CA LEU A 71 7.98 -24.21 8.98
C LEU A 71 6.73 -25.07 8.83
N ALA A 72 5.61 -24.47 8.44
CA ALA A 72 4.36 -25.20 8.24
C ALA A 72 4.50 -26.30 7.17
N SER A 73 5.21 -26.04 6.07
CA SER A 73 5.44 -27.04 5.03
C SER A 73 6.37 -28.17 5.45
N LEU A 74 7.36 -27.89 6.32
CA LEU A 74 8.20 -28.93 6.90
C LEU A 74 7.40 -29.87 7.82
N VAL A 75 6.41 -29.33 8.55
CA VAL A 75 5.50 -30.12 9.40
C VAL A 75 4.60 -31.02 8.55
N THR A 76 4.12 -30.56 7.39
CA THR A 76 3.29 -31.41 6.51
C THR A 76 4.11 -32.49 5.79
N GLY A 77 5.43 -32.33 5.69
CA GLY A 77 6.35 -33.33 5.13
C GLY A 77 6.18 -33.59 3.62
N LYS A 78 5.36 -32.80 2.92
CA LYS A 78 5.11 -32.95 1.47
C LYS A 78 6.19 -32.20 0.69
N SER A 79 6.89 -32.91 -0.19
CA SER A 79 7.95 -32.35 -1.05
C SER A 79 7.50 -31.10 -1.80
N ASP A 80 6.28 -31.13 -2.35
CA ASP A 80 5.74 -30.04 -3.16
C ASP A 80 5.47 -28.80 -2.30
N SER A 81 4.95 -28.99 -1.08
CA SER A 81 4.70 -27.88 -0.15
C SER A 81 5.99 -27.23 0.32
N VAL A 82 7.04 -28.03 0.57
CA VAL A 82 8.37 -27.51 0.95
C VAL A 82 9.01 -26.77 -0.21
N ALA A 83 8.93 -27.31 -1.43
CA ALA A 83 9.45 -26.66 -2.64
C ALA A 83 8.79 -25.30 -2.87
N ILE A 84 7.46 -25.22 -2.79
CA ILE A 84 6.71 -23.97 -2.93
C ILE A 84 7.13 -22.97 -1.84
N ALA A 85 7.19 -23.40 -0.57
CA ALA A 85 7.58 -22.53 0.53
C ALA A 85 9.02 -22.00 0.38
N LEU A 86 9.96 -22.84 -0.07
CA LEU A 86 11.34 -22.44 -0.36
C LEU A 86 11.42 -21.43 -1.50
N VAL A 87 10.66 -21.61 -2.58
CA VAL A 87 10.58 -20.64 -3.67
C VAL A 87 10.08 -19.30 -3.15
N HIS A 88 9.02 -19.27 -2.36
CA HIS A 88 8.50 -18.03 -1.76
C HIS A 88 9.49 -17.36 -0.81
N PHE A 89 10.16 -18.14 0.04
CA PHE A 89 11.16 -17.65 0.98
C PHE A 89 12.35 -17.02 0.25
N TRP A 90 12.96 -17.76 -0.68
CA TRP A 90 14.11 -17.28 -1.43
C TRP A 90 13.77 -16.11 -2.34
N PHE A 91 12.60 -16.11 -2.98
CA PHE A 91 12.14 -14.95 -3.76
C PHE A 91 12.09 -13.68 -2.91
N ASN A 92 11.58 -13.76 -1.68
CA ASN A 92 11.56 -12.62 -0.76
C ASN A 92 12.97 -12.21 -0.31
N VAL A 93 13.83 -13.17 0.05
CA VAL A 93 15.22 -12.88 0.44
C VAL A 93 15.99 -12.20 -0.69
N PHE A 94 15.94 -12.74 -1.92
CA PHE A 94 16.60 -12.15 -3.08
C PHE A 94 16.00 -10.78 -3.43
N GLY A 95 14.68 -10.61 -3.34
CA GLY A 95 14.03 -9.33 -3.53
C GLY A 95 14.54 -8.27 -2.54
N ILE A 96 14.69 -8.63 -1.27
CA ILE A 96 15.27 -7.74 -0.25
C ILE A 96 16.72 -7.40 -0.59
N VAL A 97 17.55 -8.40 -0.87
CA VAL A 97 18.98 -8.19 -1.18
C VAL A 97 19.17 -7.35 -2.45
N LEU A 98 18.31 -7.51 -3.45
CA LEU A 98 18.40 -6.77 -4.71
C LEU A 98 17.87 -5.33 -4.57
N PHE A 99 16.72 -5.14 -3.94
CA PHE A 99 16.02 -3.85 -3.97
C PHE A 99 16.23 -2.98 -2.72
N TYR A 100 16.50 -3.55 -1.55
CA TYR A 100 16.58 -2.76 -0.31
C TYR A 100 17.92 -2.00 -0.14
N PRO A 101 19.10 -2.60 -0.40
CA PRO A 101 20.38 -1.90 -0.26
C PRO A 101 20.50 -0.68 -1.18
N ILE A 102 19.91 -0.76 -2.37
CA ILE A 102 19.99 0.30 -3.38
C ILE A 102 19.17 1.51 -2.90
N PRO A 103 19.78 2.70 -2.70
CA PRO A 103 19.03 3.88 -2.21
C PRO A 103 18.03 4.43 -3.25
N ILE A 104 18.28 4.19 -4.53
CA ILE A 104 17.47 4.70 -5.65
C ILE A 104 16.08 4.06 -5.67
N THR A 105 15.98 2.78 -5.34
CA THR A 105 14.73 2.00 -5.32
C THR A 105 13.87 2.32 -4.08
N ARG A 106 14.49 2.74 -2.98
CA ARG A 106 13.78 3.08 -1.72
C ARG A 106 13.03 4.41 -1.78
N LYS A 107 13.65 5.44 -2.37
CA LYS A 107 13.08 6.80 -2.46
C LYS A 107 11.69 6.88 -3.12
N PRO A 108 11.44 6.27 -4.29
CA PRO A 108 10.13 6.36 -4.95
C PRO A 108 9.04 5.71 -4.11
N ILE A 109 9.33 4.57 -3.46
CA ILE A 109 8.36 3.87 -2.61
C ILE A 109 7.89 4.77 -1.46
N LEU A 110 8.83 5.37 -0.73
CA LEU A 110 8.51 6.29 0.36
C LEU A 110 7.79 7.54 -0.14
N SER A 111 8.17 8.07 -1.31
CA SER A 111 7.51 9.23 -1.91
C SER A 111 6.05 8.93 -2.27
N TRP A 112 5.81 7.82 -2.97
CA TRP A 112 4.46 7.41 -3.36
C TRP A 112 3.59 7.07 -2.17
N ALA A 113 4.15 6.43 -1.14
CA ALA A 113 3.44 6.19 0.11
C ALA A 113 3.01 7.51 0.79
N ARG A 114 3.88 8.53 0.85
CA ARG A 114 3.50 9.85 1.37
C ARG A 114 2.44 10.54 0.53
N SER A 115 2.58 10.51 -0.81
CA SER A 115 1.59 11.10 -1.71
C SER A 115 0.22 10.43 -1.57
N LEU A 116 0.19 9.09 -1.52
CA LEU A 116 -1.05 8.34 -1.35
C LEU A 116 -1.68 8.60 0.02
N ALA A 117 -0.87 8.68 1.08
CA ALA A 117 -1.34 9.03 2.42
C ALA A 117 -1.96 10.44 2.45
N PHE A 118 -1.32 11.42 1.82
CA PHE A 118 -1.85 12.79 1.71
C PHE A 118 -3.18 12.81 0.96
N PHE A 119 -3.28 12.13 -0.18
CA PHE A 119 -4.52 12.06 -0.94
C PHE A 119 -5.65 11.37 -0.18
N SER A 120 -5.33 10.26 0.49
CA SER A 120 -6.29 9.52 1.31
C SER A 120 -6.79 10.33 2.52
N ALA A 121 -5.95 11.19 3.08
CA ALA A 121 -6.34 12.07 4.19
C ALA A 121 -7.34 13.15 3.73
N SER A 122 -7.15 13.69 2.52
CA SER A 122 -8.05 14.71 1.94
C SER A 122 -9.40 14.13 1.54
N TRP A 123 -9.41 12.96 0.90
CA TRP A 123 -10.65 12.29 0.50
C TRP A 123 -10.51 10.77 0.67
N SER A 124 -11.22 10.20 1.63
CA SER A 124 -11.12 8.76 1.96
C SER A 124 -11.49 7.84 0.78
N LEU A 125 -12.31 8.32 -0.16
CA LEU A 125 -12.62 7.57 -1.38
C LEU A 125 -11.39 7.39 -2.28
N THR A 126 -10.35 8.22 -2.16
CA THR A 126 -9.12 8.04 -2.93
C THR A 126 -8.43 6.72 -2.58
N ALA A 127 -8.44 6.28 -1.32
CA ALA A 127 -7.92 4.96 -0.95
C ALA A 127 -8.75 3.82 -1.55
N VAL A 128 -10.08 3.96 -1.56
CA VAL A 128 -10.98 2.96 -2.16
C VAL A 128 -10.77 2.87 -3.67
N LEU A 129 -10.70 4.01 -4.37
CA LEU A 129 -10.42 4.07 -5.80
C LEU A 129 -9.06 3.46 -6.12
N PHE A 130 -8.04 3.77 -5.32
CA PHE A 130 -6.71 3.16 -5.47
C PHE A 130 -6.77 1.64 -5.33
N LEU A 131 -7.45 1.12 -4.32
CA LEU A 131 -7.60 -0.33 -4.12
C LEU A 131 -8.37 -0.99 -5.27
N VAL A 132 -9.51 -0.43 -5.70
CA VAL A 132 -10.29 -0.96 -6.82
C VAL A 132 -9.48 -0.96 -8.11
N VAL A 133 -8.78 0.13 -8.40
CA VAL A 133 -7.95 0.23 -9.60
C VAL A 133 -6.81 -0.77 -9.56
N LEU A 134 -6.08 -0.85 -8.44
CA LEU A 134 -4.87 -1.66 -8.33
C LEU A 134 -5.15 -3.16 -8.19
N PHE A 135 -6.17 -3.55 -7.42
CA PHE A 135 -6.44 -4.96 -7.11
C PHE A 135 -7.53 -5.59 -8.00
N LEU A 136 -8.41 -4.81 -8.62
CA LEU A 136 -9.48 -5.35 -9.47
C LEU A 136 -9.30 -4.96 -10.94
N VAL A 137 -9.25 -3.65 -11.23
CA VAL A 137 -9.25 -3.17 -12.63
C VAL A 137 -7.95 -3.53 -13.34
N ALA A 138 -6.78 -3.25 -12.76
CA ALA A 138 -5.50 -3.49 -13.42
C ALA A 138 -5.24 -4.99 -13.67
N PRO A 139 -5.41 -5.91 -12.70
CA PRO A 139 -5.30 -7.35 -12.96
C PRO A 139 -6.39 -7.84 -13.91
N GLY A 140 -7.61 -7.33 -13.81
CA GLY A 140 -8.73 -7.71 -14.70
C GLY A 140 -8.47 -7.35 -16.16
N ILE A 141 -7.96 -6.14 -16.43
CA ILE A 141 -7.54 -5.73 -17.77
C ILE A 141 -6.41 -6.63 -18.27
N LEU A 142 -5.40 -6.89 -17.43
CA LEU A 142 -4.26 -7.71 -17.82
C LEU A 142 -4.67 -9.14 -18.15
N LEU A 143 -5.52 -9.76 -17.33
CA LEU A 143 -6.06 -11.10 -17.57
C LEU A 143 -6.93 -11.15 -18.82
N GLY A 144 -7.83 -10.18 -19.00
CA GLY A 144 -8.65 -10.07 -20.20
C GLY A 144 -7.82 -9.92 -21.47
N LEU A 145 -6.74 -9.14 -21.39
CA LEU A 145 -5.83 -8.94 -22.52
C LEU A 145 -5.05 -10.20 -22.86
N VAL A 146 -4.48 -10.88 -21.86
CA VAL A 146 -3.79 -12.16 -22.05
C VAL A 146 -4.73 -13.17 -22.70
N TYR A 147 -5.96 -13.31 -22.19
CA TYR A 147 -6.96 -14.23 -22.74
C TYR A 147 -7.26 -13.96 -24.22
N MET A 148 -7.46 -12.69 -24.60
CA MET A 148 -7.74 -12.34 -26.00
C MET A 148 -6.51 -12.52 -26.91
N CYS A 149 -5.30 -12.26 -26.41
CA CYS A 149 -4.07 -12.45 -27.16
C CYS A 149 -3.70 -13.94 -27.37
N THR A 150 -4.15 -14.84 -26.49
CA THR A 150 -3.89 -16.29 -26.59
C THR A 150 -5.04 -17.09 -27.22
N ALA A 151 -6.10 -16.43 -27.68
CA ALA A 151 -7.25 -17.11 -28.26
C ALA A 151 -6.90 -17.79 -29.60
N ASP A 152 -7.46 -18.98 -29.88
CA ASP A 152 -7.13 -19.74 -31.11
C ASP A 152 -7.62 -19.07 -32.41
N SER A 153 -8.60 -18.17 -32.31
CA SER A 153 -9.13 -17.46 -33.47
C SER A 153 -8.31 -16.20 -33.79
N VAL A 154 -7.82 -16.11 -35.03
CA VAL A 154 -7.06 -14.95 -35.54
C VAL A 154 -7.85 -13.64 -35.37
N VAL A 155 -9.17 -13.69 -35.51
CA VAL A 155 -10.06 -12.54 -35.30
C VAL A 155 -10.04 -12.07 -33.84
N ALA A 156 -10.14 -12.97 -32.86
CA ALA A 156 -10.08 -12.60 -31.45
C ALA A 156 -8.70 -12.04 -31.05
N GLN A 157 -7.62 -12.62 -31.60
CA GLN A 157 -6.27 -12.08 -31.38
C GLN A 157 -6.14 -10.66 -31.92
N ALA A 158 -6.62 -10.40 -33.15
CA ALA A 158 -6.59 -9.07 -33.75
C ALA A 158 -7.36 -8.04 -32.89
N PHE A 159 -8.55 -8.39 -32.39
CA PHE A 159 -9.28 -7.55 -31.44
C PHE A 159 -8.51 -7.34 -30.13
N GLY A 160 -7.84 -8.37 -29.61
CA GLY A 160 -6.99 -8.29 -28.42
C GLY A 160 -5.87 -7.25 -28.60
N TRP A 161 -5.14 -7.29 -29.71
CA TRP A 161 -4.09 -6.32 -30.02
C TRP A 161 -4.62 -4.88 -30.18
N ILE A 162 -5.81 -4.71 -30.78
CA ILE A 162 -6.45 -3.40 -30.90
C ILE A 162 -6.82 -2.86 -29.51
N ILE A 163 -7.43 -3.69 -28.66
CA ILE A 163 -7.79 -3.30 -27.29
C ILE A 163 -6.54 -2.99 -26.46
N ALA A 164 -5.46 -3.79 -26.60
CA ALA A 164 -4.17 -3.50 -25.97
C ALA A 164 -3.66 -2.11 -26.36
N ALA A 165 -3.64 -1.82 -27.66
CA ALA A 165 -3.16 -0.54 -28.17
C ALA A 165 -4.01 0.62 -27.63
N VAL A 166 -5.35 0.48 -27.60
CA VAL A 166 -6.25 1.48 -27.03
C VAL A 166 -5.99 1.69 -25.54
N VAL A 167 -5.83 0.63 -24.75
CA VAL A 167 -5.53 0.72 -23.32
C VAL A 167 -4.20 1.43 -23.09
N VAL A 168 -3.15 1.06 -23.84
CA VAL A 168 -1.83 1.70 -23.74
C VAL A 168 -1.92 3.18 -24.11
N LEU A 169 -2.59 3.51 -25.22
CA LEU A 169 -2.78 4.90 -25.65
C LEU A 169 -3.57 5.70 -24.63
N ALA A 170 -4.62 5.13 -24.03
CA ALA A 170 -5.39 5.76 -22.97
C ALA A 170 -4.52 6.03 -21.73
N LEU A 171 -3.72 5.06 -21.29
CA LEU A 171 -2.79 5.24 -20.17
C LEU A 171 -1.73 6.32 -20.47
N LEU A 172 -1.18 6.34 -21.68
CA LEU A 172 -0.23 7.38 -22.11
C LEU A 172 -0.89 8.76 -22.17
N ALA A 173 -2.12 8.85 -22.69
CA ALA A 173 -2.88 10.10 -22.75
C ALA A 173 -3.21 10.64 -21.35
N ILE A 174 -3.64 9.76 -20.44
CA ILE A 174 -3.89 10.10 -19.02
C ILE A 174 -2.60 10.55 -18.35
N GLY A 175 -1.50 9.81 -18.54
CA GLY A 175 -0.19 10.18 -17.99
C GLY A 175 0.31 11.52 -18.53
N PHE A 176 0.17 11.75 -19.84
CA PHE A 176 0.53 13.03 -20.47
C PHE A 176 -0.35 14.17 -19.95
N TRP A 177 -1.66 13.95 -19.82
CA TRP A 177 -2.58 14.94 -19.26
C TRP A 177 -2.20 15.29 -17.81
N TYR A 178 -1.90 14.27 -17.00
CA TYR A 178 -1.50 14.44 -15.61
C TYR A 178 -0.18 15.21 -15.47
N VAL A 179 0.84 14.89 -16.29
CA VAL A 179 2.18 15.48 -16.17
C VAL A 179 2.34 16.81 -16.90
N LYS A 180 1.81 16.95 -18.12
CA LYS A 180 2.09 18.10 -19.00
C LYS A 180 0.91 19.06 -19.21
N LYS A 181 -0.34 18.61 -19.03
CA LYS A 181 -1.54 19.42 -19.36
C LYS A 181 -2.30 19.90 -18.12
N GLY A 182 -1.61 20.07 -16.98
CA GLY A 182 -2.22 20.59 -15.74
C GLY A 182 -3.17 19.62 -15.03
N GLY A 183 -3.26 18.35 -15.44
CA GLY A 183 -4.13 17.36 -14.79
C GLY A 183 -3.78 17.14 -13.32
N ARG A 184 -2.48 17.29 -12.97
CA ARG A 184 -2.02 17.31 -11.59
C ARG A 184 -2.68 18.43 -10.78
N GLU A 185 -2.69 19.67 -11.30
CA GLU A 185 -3.26 20.84 -10.61
C GLU A 185 -4.79 20.72 -10.46
N MET A 186 -5.47 20.25 -11.50
CA MET A 186 -6.90 19.91 -11.45
C MET A 186 -7.21 18.88 -10.35
N TRP A 187 -6.41 17.83 -10.24
CA TRP A 187 -6.59 16.79 -9.23
C TRP A 187 -6.36 17.32 -7.82
N TYR A 188 -5.28 18.10 -7.60
CA TYR A 188 -5.03 18.74 -6.31
C TYR A 188 -6.15 19.71 -5.93
N GLY A 189 -6.60 20.56 -6.86
CA GLY A 189 -7.70 21.50 -6.62
C GLY A 189 -9.03 20.80 -6.33
N PHE A 190 -9.30 19.66 -6.98
CA PHE A 190 -10.45 18.83 -6.65
C PHE A 190 -10.39 18.27 -5.22
N LEU A 191 -9.24 17.74 -4.82
CA LEU A 191 -9.04 17.20 -3.47
C LEU A 191 -9.12 18.30 -2.39
N GLU A 192 -8.58 19.48 -2.67
CA GLU A 192 -8.66 20.64 -1.79
C GLU A 192 -10.11 21.10 -1.62
N LYS A 193 -10.87 21.22 -2.71
CA LYS A 193 -12.31 21.51 -2.65
C LYS A 193 -13.07 20.50 -1.81
N LYS A 194 -12.80 19.19 -1.98
CA LYS A 194 -13.44 18.12 -1.21
C LYS A 194 -13.10 18.19 0.28
N ARG A 195 -11.86 18.55 0.61
CA ARG A 195 -11.41 18.77 1.98
C ARG A 195 -12.16 19.95 2.62
N LEU A 196 -12.22 21.09 1.96
CA LEU A 196 -12.94 22.28 2.44
C LEU A 196 -14.44 22.00 2.63
N GLU A 197 -15.09 21.28 1.69
CA GLU A 197 -16.49 20.84 1.84
C GLU A 197 -16.70 19.94 3.06
N ARG A 198 -15.70 19.15 3.47
CA ARG A 198 -15.77 18.29 4.65
C ARG A 198 -15.61 19.11 5.92
N GLU A 199 -14.59 19.97 6.00
CA GLU A 199 -14.35 20.85 7.15
C GLU A 199 -15.56 21.77 7.40
N ALA A 200 -16.16 22.34 6.36
CA ALA A 200 -17.38 23.15 6.48
C ALA A 200 -18.60 22.35 7.00
N ARG A 201 -18.73 21.07 6.60
CA ARG A 201 -19.80 20.19 7.11
C ARG A 201 -19.59 19.78 8.56
N GLU A 202 -18.36 19.58 8.98
CA GLU A 202 -18.01 19.28 10.38
C GLU A 202 -18.30 20.49 11.27
N ALA A 203 -17.83 21.68 10.89
CA ALA A 203 -18.14 22.93 11.60
C ALA A 203 -19.65 23.24 11.68
N ALA A 204 -20.40 23.00 10.60
CA ALA A 204 -21.86 23.19 10.61
C ALA A 204 -22.59 22.22 11.56
N LYS A 205 -22.10 20.97 11.69
CA LYS A 205 -22.64 20.01 12.65
C LYS A 205 -22.36 20.41 14.09
N GLU A 206 -21.16 20.92 14.37
CA GLU A 206 -20.78 21.40 15.71
C GLU A 206 -21.64 22.60 16.12
N ALA A 207 -21.78 23.61 15.26
CA ALA A 207 -22.63 24.77 15.52
C ALA A 207 -24.11 24.40 15.75
N ASN A 208 -24.64 23.43 15.00
CA ASN A 208 -26.02 22.96 15.16
C ASN A 208 -26.21 22.18 16.47
N ASN A 209 -25.21 21.40 16.90
CA ASN A 209 -25.24 20.71 18.18
C ASN A 209 -25.19 21.69 19.36
N GLU A 210 -24.35 22.73 19.30
CA GLU A 210 -24.31 23.78 20.32
C GLU A 210 -25.64 24.55 20.40
N THR A 211 -26.24 24.87 19.25
CA THR A 211 -27.54 25.57 19.20
C THR A 211 -28.67 24.72 19.79
N SER A 212 -28.69 23.41 19.51
CA SER A 212 -29.66 22.48 20.11
C SER A 212 -29.49 22.39 21.62
N GLN A 213 -28.25 22.33 22.11
CA GLN A 213 -27.98 22.27 23.55
C GLN A 213 -28.41 23.55 24.29
N ILE A 214 -28.29 24.72 23.66
CA ILE A 214 -28.79 25.99 24.22
C ILE A 214 -30.32 26.00 24.27
N HIS A 215 -30.99 25.52 23.22
CA HIS A 215 -32.45 25.43 23.17
C HIS A 215 -33.02 24.44 24.20
N ASP A 216 -32.33 23.33 24.46
CA ASP A 216 -32.75 22.34 25.47
C ASP A 216 -32.45 22.76 26.93
N ALA A 217 -31.67 23.83 27.13
CA ALA A 217 -31.27 24.35 28.44
C ALA A 217 -32.10 25.55 28.94
N VAL A 218 -33.02 26.07 28.11
CA VAL A 218 -33.92 27.21 28.40
C VAL A 218 -35.35 26.71 28.57
#